data_AF-A0A432ETS0-F1
#
_entry.id   AF-A0A432ETS0-F1
#
_cell.length_a   1.000
_cell.length_b   1.000
_cell.length_c   1.000
_cell.angle_alpha   90.00
_cell.angle_beta   90.00
_cell.angle_gamma   90.00
#
_symmetry.space_group_name_H-M   'P 1'
#
loop_
_entity.id
_entity.type
_entity.pdbx_description
1 polymer ?
#
loop_
_entity_poly.entity_id
_entity_poly.type
_entity_poly.pdbx_seq_one_letter_code
_entity_poly.pdbx_strand_id
1 'polypeptide(L)'
;NGEQLSEFRVNSLTARHEGVPTVFLSGDEKLCVGAALVEPDIVTVVTHRGVGHSSVGLHPADTRQQIRDGVQRALAGVGNQPLQSMPDAFRLEIRYRNQLDAYSSSFYPGVSLADDVTIEFETKDWFEILRLLQFVK
;
A
#
# COMPACT_ATOMS: atom_id res chain seq x y z
N ASN A 1 8.62 -4.72 -7.89
CA ASN A 1 10.02 -4.23 -8.05
C ASN A 1 10.87 -4.53 -6.81
N GLY A 2 10.89 -5.77 -6.30
CA GLY A 2 11.68 -6.15 -5.12
C GLY A 2 11.20 -5.60 -3.76
N GLU A 3 10.29 -4.63 -3.73
CA GLU A 3 9.61 -4.14 -2.53
C GLU A 3 8.34 -4.97 -2.23
N GLN A 4 8.08 -5.25 -0.94
CA GLN A 4 6.81 -5.83 -0.52
C GLN A 4 5.66 -4.83 -0.71
N LEU A 5 4.67 -5.20 -1.53
CA LEU A 5 3.55 -4.33 -1.84
C LEU A 5 2.43 -4.49 -0.79
N SER A 6 2.34 -3.52 0.12
CA SER A 6 1.21 -3.44 1.07
C SER A 6 -0.01 -2.77 0.45
N GLU A 7 -1.20 -2.96 1.04
CA GLU A 7 -2.42 -2.26 0.64
C GLU A 7 -2.25 -0.73 0.66
N PHE A 8 -1.55 -0.20 1.67
CA PHE A 8 -1.21 1.22 1.73
C PHE A 8 -0.39 1.63 0.50
N ARG A 9 0.61 0.83 0.12
CA ARG A 9 1.47 1.14 -1.02
C ARG A 9 0.72 1.07 -2.35
N VAL A 10 -0.20 0.11 -2.51
CA VAL A 10 -1.13 0.08 -3.65
C VAL A 10 -1.91 1.39 -3.72
N ASN A 11 -2.57 1.78 -2.62
CA ASN A 11 -3.40 2.97 -2.58
C ASN A 11 -2.60 4.27 -2.80
N SER A 12 -1.39 4.38 -2.23
CA SER A 12 -0.56 5.57 -2.39
C SER A 12 0.04 5.69 -3.80
N LEU A 13 0.39 4.58 -4.45
CA LEU A 13 0.77 4.57 -5.87
C LEU A 13 -0.42 4.92 -6.77
N THR A 14 -1.62 4.43 -6.45
CA THR A 14 -2.85 4.82 -7.16
C THR A 14 -3.13 6.31 -7.04
N ALA A 15 -3.08 6.86 -5.83
CA ALA A 15 -3.25 8.30 -5.64
C ALA A 15 -2.22 9.11 -6.45
N ARG A 16 -0.95 8.69 -6.44
CA ARG A 16 0.11 9.33 -7.24
C ARG A 16 -0.10 9.22 -8.74
N HIS A 17 -0.57 8.07 -9.22
CA HIS A 17 -0.93 7.89 -10.62
C HIS A 17 -2.00 8.89 -11.08
N GLU A 18 -2.94 9.23 -10.19
CA GLU A 18 -3.96 10.26 -10.40
C GLU A 18 -3.47 11.70 -10.11
N GLY A 19 -2.18 11.89 -9.81
CA GLY A 19 -1.61 13.21 -9.50
C GLY A 19 -1.90 13.73 -8.09
N VAL A 20 -2.33 12.86 -7.16
CA VAL A 20 -2.74 13.22 -5.80
C VAL A 20 -1.72 12.68 -4.77
N PRO A 21 -1.15 13.54 -3.90
CA PRO A 21 -0.24 13.06 -2.85
C PRO A 21 -1.01 12.40 -1.71
N THR A 22 -0.42 11.35 -1.13
CA THR A 22 -0.91 10.73 0.11
C THR A 22 -0.23 11.37 1.31
N VAL A 23 -0.93 12.26 2.01
CA VAL A 23 -0.31 13.12 3.05
C VAL A 23 -0.58 12.67 4.49
N PHE A 24 -1.52 11.77 4.70
CA PHE A 24 -1.90 11.32 6.03
C PHE A 24 -2.26 9.84 6.07
N LEU A 25 -1.87 9.17 7.16
CA LEU A 25 -2.29 7.81 7.48
C LEU A 25 -2.52 7.65 8.98
N SER A 26 -3.55 6.90 9.37
CA SER A 26 -3.73 6.49 10.77
C SER A 26 -4.10 5.03 10.87
N GLY A 27 -3.59 4.33 11.88
CA GLY A 27 -3.89 2.90 12.05
C GLY A 27 -2.88 2.16 12.92
N ASP A 28 -2.56 0.94 12.51
CA ASP A 28 -1.59 0.08 13.20
C ASP A 28 -0.18 0.69 13.17
N GLU A 29 0.57 0.44 14.23
CA GLU A 29 1.96 0.89 14.42
C GLU A 29 2.88 0.49 13.26
N LYS A 30 2.86 -0.78 12.83
CA LYS A 30 3.75 -1.26 11.76
C LYS A 30 3.38 -0.67 10.41
N LEU A 31 2.08 -0.49 10.16
CA LEU A 31 1.58 0.15 8.95
C LEU A 31 2.06 1.62 8.88
N CYS A 32 1.98 2.36 9.99
CA CYS A 32 2.46 3.74 10.06
C CYS A 32 3.98 3.83 9.84
N VAL A 33 4.76 2.96 10.48
CA VAL A 33 6.22 2.89 10.30
C VAL A 33 6.57 2.57 8.84
N GLY A 34 5.91 1.57 8.24
CA GLY A 34 6.11 1.20 6.84
C GLY A 34 5.76 2.34 5.88
N ALA A 35 4.66 3.06 6.14
CA ALA A 35 4.24 4.19 5.34
C ALA A 35 5.27 5.33 5.34
N ALA A 36 5.83 5.67 6.50
CA ALA A 36 6.84 6.73 6.62
C ALA A 36 8.17 6.40 5.91
N LEU A 37 8.50 5.10 5.73
CA LEU A 37 9.68 4.69 4.97
C LEU A 37 9.52 4.93 3.46
N VAL A 38 8.29 4.82 2.96
CA VAL A 38 8.00 4.82 1.52
C VAL A 38 7.35 6.13 1.04
N GLU A 39 6.79 6.92 1.97
CA GLU A 39 6.30 8.28 1.80
C GLU A 39 6.89 9.17 2.92
N PRO A 40 8.15 9.66 2.82
CA PRO A 40 8.83 10.36 3.93
C PRO A 40 8.12 11.61 4.48
N ASP A 41 7.32 12.28 3.66
CA ASP A 41 6.59 13.50 4.05
C ASP A 41 5.18 13.22 4.61
N ILE A 42 4.79 11.95 4.73
CA ILE A 42 3.48 11.56 5.25
C ILE A 42 3.40 11.80 6.76
N VAL A 43 2.28 12.37 7.20
CA VAL A 43 1.97 12.43 8.63
C VAL A 43 1.24 11.17 9.04
N THR A 44 1.80 10.43 10.01
CA THR A 44 1.16 9.22 10.55
C THR A 44 0.66 9.38 11.97
N VAL A 45 -0.46 8.73 12.31
CA VAL A 45 -0.98 8.62 13.68
C VAL A 45 -1.25 7.16 14.03
N VAL A 46 -0.46 6.61 14.95
CA VAL A 46 -0.65 5.25 15.46
C VAL A 46 -1.85 5.24 16.42
N THR A 47 -2.84 4.40 16.15
CA THR A 47 -4.06 4.28 16.97
C THR A 47 -4.06 3.03 17.84
N HIS A 48 -3.33 2.00 17.39
CA HIS A 48 -3.18 0.73 18.08
C HIS A 48 -1.92 -0.01 17.60
N ARG A 49 -1.54 -1.05 18.33
CA ARG A 49 -0.53 -2.02 17.90
C ARG A 49 -1.02 -3.44 18.10
N GLY A 50 -0.69 -4.34 17.18
CA GLY A 50 -0.90 -5.79 17.35
C GLY A 50 0.08 -6.41 18.36
N VAL A 51 -0.43 -7.30 19.22
CA VAL A 51 0.36 -8.14 20.13
C VAL A 51 -0.17 -9.58 20.04
N GLY A 52 0.52 -10.45 19.30
CA GLY A 52 0.04 -11.80 19.01
C GLY A 52 -1.31 -11.77 18.28
N HIS A 53 -2.31 -12.48 18.82
CA HIS A 53 -3.71 -12.46 18.34
C HIS A 53 -4.57 -11.35 18.99
N SER A 54 -3.95 -10.39 19.68
CA SER A 54 -4.64 -9.28 20.34
C SER A 54 -4.18 -7.93 19.80
N SER A 55 -4.88 -6.86 20.17
CA SER A 55 -4.45 -5.49 19.91
C SER A 55 -4.48 -4.66 21.18
N VAL A 56 -3.56 -3.70 21.27
CA VAL A 56 -3.54 -2.68 22.33
C VAL A 56 -3.83 -1.35 21.66
N GLY A 57 -5.01 -0.81 21.93
CA GLY A 57 -5.48 0.47 21.39
C GLY A 57 -5.35 1.62 22.38
N LEU A 58 -5.25 2.83 21.84
CA LEU A 58 -5.38 4.07 22.60
C LEU A 58 -6.85 4.32 22.95
N HIS A 59 -7.08 5.10 24.01
CA HIS A 59 -8.44 5.49 24.39
C HIS A 59 -9.10 6.28 23.25
N PRO A 60 -10.38 6.03 22.90
CA PRO A 60 -11.00 6.64 21.72
C PRO A 60 -10.99 8.17 21.71
N ALA A 61 -11.04 8.82 22.87
CA ALA A 61 -10.94 10.28 22.96
C ALA A 61 -9.58 10.80 22.51
N ASP A 62 -8.50 10.14 22.94
CA ASP A 62 -7.13 10.51 22.61
C ASP A 62 -6.85 10.23 21.13
N THR A 63 -7.29 9.07 20.63
CA THR A 63 -7.17 8.71 19.20
C THR A 63 -7.83 9.74 18.30
N ARG A 64 -9.07 10.16 18.61
CA ARG A 64 -9.77 11.16 17.80
C ARG A 64 -9.05 12.51 17.81
N GLN A 65 -8.54 12.92 18.97
CA GLN A 65 -7.81 14.18 19.08
C GLN A 65 -6.49 14.13 18.29
N GLN A 66 -5.73 13.05 18.42
CA GLN A 66 -4.47 12.86 17.68
C GLN A 66 -4.68 12.79 16.16
N ILE A 67 -5.74 12.10 15.69
CA ILE A 67 -6.09 12.08 14.26
C ILE A 67 -6.42 13.48 13.78
N ARG A 68 -7.26 14.23 14.51
CA ARG A 68 -7.60 15.61 14.16
C ARG A 68 -6.35 16.48 14.02
N ASP A 69 -5.46 16.44 15.01
CA ASP A 69 -4.23 17.23 15.03
C ASP A 69 -3.24 16.77 13.95
N GLY A 70 -3.21 15.47 13.65
CA GLY A 70 -2.41 14.88 12.56
C GLY A 70 -2.89 15.33 11.18
N VAL A 71 -4.19 15.29 10.92
CA VAL A 71 -4.77 15.78 9.67
C VAL A 71 -4.51 17.27 9.49
N GLN A 72 -4.66 18.08 10.55
CA GLN A 72 -4.34 19.50 10.47
C GLN A 72 -2.88 19.76 10.10
N ARG A 73 -1.94 19.01 10.69
CA ARG A 73 -0.51 19.10 10.34
C ARG A 73 -0.24 18.66 8.90
N ALA A 74 -0.84 17.57 8.44
CA ALA A 74 -0.69 17.08 7.07
C ALA A 74 -1.14 18.12 6.04
N LEU A 75 -2.33 18.69 6.25
CA LEU A 75 -2.91 19.67 5.34
C LEU A 75 -2.20 21.03 5.38
N ALA A 76 -1.57 21.40 6.49
CA ALA A 76 -0.78 22.63 6.55
C ALA A 76 0.47 22.57 5.65
N GLY A 77 1.02 21.38 5.39
CA GLY A 77 2.21 21.17 4.57
C GLY A 77 1.95 20.81 3.10
N VAL A 78 0.73 20.34 2.77
CA VAL A 78 0.43 19.68 1.48
C VAL A 78 0.77 20.51 0.24
N GLY A 79 0.55 21.84 0.28
CA GLY A 79 0.80 22.72 -0.86
C GLY A 79 2.29 22.87 -1.23
N ASN A 80 3.20 22.49 -0.33
CA ASN A 80 4.64 22.59 -0.53
C ASN A 80 5.30 21.23 -0.76
N GLN A 81 4.55 20.13 -0.72
CA GLN A 81 5.09 18.79 -0.88
C GLN A 81 5.09 18.41 -2.37
N PRO A 82 6.25 18.13 -2.99
CA PRO A 82 6.29 17.64 -4.35
C PRO A 82 5.67 16.25 -4.42
N LEU A 83 4.92 15.98 -5.49
CA LEU A 83 4.44 14.62 -5.77
C LEU A 83 5.64 13.73 -6.06
N GLN A 84 5.76 12.60 -5.37
CA GLN A 84 6.80 11.62 -5.68
C GLN A 84 6.57 11.02 -7.06
N SER A 85 7.65 10.82 -7.81
CA SER A 85 7.60 10.17 -9.12
C SER A 85 7.14 8.71 -9.03
N MET A 86 6.38 8.27 -10.03
CA MET A 86 6.11 6.85 -10.23
C MET A 86 7.34 6.13 -10.77
N PRO A 87 7.52 4.83 -10.48
CA PRO A 87 8.46 3.98 -11.21
C PRO A 87 8.16 3.95 -12.72
N ASP A 88 9.20 3.82 -13.56
CA ASP A 88 9.05 3.75 -15.02
C ASP A 88 8.38 2.45 -15.52
N ALA A 89 8.48 1.40 -14.72
CA ALA A 89 7.88 0.10 -14.98
C ALA A 89 7.60 -0.64 -13.66
N PHE A 90 6.64 -1.55 -13.71
CA PHE A 90 6.16 -2.35 -12.59
C PHE A 90 6.31 -3.82 -12.91
N ARG A 91 6.97 -4.54 -12.02
CA ARG A 91 6.98 -5.99 -11.92
C ARG A 91 6.32 -6.39 -10.61
N LEU A 92 5.19 -7.09 -10.71
CA LEU A 92 4.44 -7.62 -9.59
C LEU A 92 4.64 -9.13 -9.52
N GLU A 93 4.96 -9.62 -8.33
CA GLU A 93 4.96 -11.04 -8.00
C GLU A 93 3.88 -11.26 -6.94
N ILE A 94 2.98 -12.22 -7.16
CA ILE A 94 1.96 -12.61 -6.19
C ILE A 94 2.21 -14.07 -5.81
N ARG A 95 2.54 -14.28 -4.55
CA ARG A 95 2.73 -15.61 -3.98
C ARG A 95 1.46 -16.07 -3.28
N TYR A 96 0.96 -17.24 -3.70
CA TYR A 96 -0.22 -17.88 -3.19
C TYR A 96 0.10 -18.87 -2.07
N ARG A 97 -0.92 -19.16 -1.26
CA ARG A 97 -0.85 -20.26 -0.27
C ARG A 97 -1.04 -21.63 -0.91
N ASN A 98 -1.75 -21.70 -2.03
CA ASN A 98 -2.13 -22.92 -2.71
C ASN A 98 -1.70 -22.83 -4.19
N GLN A 99 -1.04 -23.87 -4.68
CA GLN A 99 -0.59 -23.98 -6.07
C GLN A 99 -1.75 -23.91 -7.09
N LEU A 100 -2.95 -24.37 -6.72
CA LEU A 100 -4.12 -24.31 -7.61
C LEU A 100 -4.57 -22.86 -7.87
N ASP A 101 -4.44 -21.99 -6.88
CA ASP A 101 -4.80 -20.57 -7.01
C ASP A 101 -3.78 -19.85 -7.91
N ALA A 102 -2.49 -20.14 -7.74
CA ALA A 102 -1.43 -19.65 -8.62
C ALA A 102 -1.62 -20.13 -10.07
N TYR A 103 -1.86 -21.43 -10.27
CA TYR A 103 -2.05 -22.02 -11.58
C TYR A 103 -3.27 -21.42 -12.30
N SER A 104 -4.41 -21.28 -11.62
CA SER A 104 -5.60 -20.68 -12.22
C SER A 104 -5.42 -19.19 -12.51
N SER A 105 -4.76 -18.43 -11.63
CA SER A 105 -4.47 -17.01 -11.82
C SER A 105 -3.49 -16.75 -12.97
N SER A 106 -2.62 -17.73 -13.29
CA SER A 106 -1.69 -17.64 -14.42
C SER A 106 -2.37 -17.57 -15.80
N PHE A 107 -3.67 -17.87 -15.88
CA PHE A 107 -4.45 -17.74 -17.12
C PHE A 107 -4.88 -16.30 -17.42
N TYR A 108 -4.69 -15.37 -16.49
CA TYR A 108 -4.93 -13.95 -16.77
C TYR A 108 -3.96 -13.46 -17.86
N PRO A 109 -4.42 -12.75 -18.90
CA PRO A 109 -3.57 -12.33 -20.01
C PRO A 109 -2.32 -11.54 -19.56
N GLY A 110 -1.15 -11.98 -20.03
CA GLY A 110 0.14 -11.36 -19.72
C GLY A 110 0.80 -11.79 -18.42
N VAL A 111 0.11 -12.62 -17.61
CA VAL A 111 0.70 -13.23 -16.41
C VAL A 111 1.47 -14.49 -16.80
N SER A 112 2.57 -14.75 -16.12
CA SER A 112 3.32 -16.00 -16.19
C SER A 112 3.39 -16.67 -14.81
N LEU A 113 3.64 -17.98 -14.79
CA LEU A 113 3.91 -18.73 -13.57
C LEU A 113 5.44 -18.73 -13.35
N ALA A 114 5.91 -18.07 -12.29
CA ALA A 114 7.34 -18.01 -11.96
C ALA A 114 7.79 -19.29 -11.23
N ASP A 115 6.94 -19.83 -10.36
CA ASP A 115 7.06 -21.12 -9.72
C ASP A 115 5.67 -21.69 -9.35
N ASP A 116 5.60 -22.90 -8.78
CA ASP A 116 4.34 -23.60 -8.48
C ASP A 116 3.34 -22.80 -7.63
N VAL A 117 3.78 -21.75 -6.93
CA VAL A 117 2.93 -20.94 -6.04
C VAL A 117 3.03 -19.44 -6.30
N THR A 118 3.72 -19.00 -7.35
CA THR A 118 3.98 -17.57 -7.58
C THR A 118 3.72 -17.21 -9.04
N ILE A 119 2.87 -16.21 -9.24
CA ILE A 119 2.70 -15.60 -10.57
C ILE A 119 3.49 -14.31 -10.68
N GLU A 120 3.83 -13.95 -11.91
CA GLU A 120 4.53 -12.73 -12.25
C GLU A 120 3.80 -11.95 -13.36
N PHE A 121 3.85 -10.63 -13.26
CA PHE A 121 3.28 -9.71 -14.24
C PHE A 121 4.14 -8.45 -14.38
N GLU A 122 4.42 -8.05 -15.61
CA GLU A 122 5.18 -6.84 -15.93
C GLU A 122 4.37 -5.88 -16.79
N THR A 123 4.42 -4.59 -16.47
CA THR A 123 3.72 -3.53 -17.20
C THR A 123 4.39 -2.17 -16.97
N LYS A 124 4.14 -1.21 -17.87
CA LYS A 124 4.50 0.20 -17.66
C LYS A 124 3.33 1.04 -17.14
N ASP A 125 2.13 0.47 -17.14
CA ASP A 125 0.90 1.15 -16.72
C ASP A 125 0.48 0.64 -15.34
N TRP A 126 0.44 1.55 -14.36
CA TRP A 126 -0.01 1.24 -13.01
C TRP A 126 -1.47 0.76 -12.98
N PHE A 127 -2.33 1.23 -13.88
CA PHE A 127 -3.71 0.80 -13.93
C PHE A 127 -3.85 -0.69 -14.29
N GLU A 128 -2.92 -1.25 -15.06
CA GLU A 128 -2.88 -2.69 -15.34
C GLU A 128 -2.56 -3.52 -14.09
N ILE A 129 -1.74 -3.00 -13.17
CA ILE A 129 -1.51 -3.62 -11.85
C ILE A 129 -2.82 -3.69 -11.07
N LEU A 130 -3.56 -2.58 -11.01
CA LEU A 130 -4.85 -2.53 -10.30
C LEU A 130 -5.87 -3.48 -10.93
N ARG A 131 -5.94 -3.52 -12.26
CA ARG A 131 -6.81 -4.43 -12.99
C ARG A 131 -6.47 -5.88 -12.66
N LEU A 132 -5.18 -6.24 -12.70
CA LEU A 132 -4.75 -7.58 -12.35
C LEU A 132 -5.20 -7.95 -10.92
N LEU A 133 -4.89 -7.11 -9.92
CA LEU A 133 -5.24 -7.33 -8.51
C LEU A 133 -6.76 -7.48 -8.29
N GLN A 134 -7.59 -6.91 -9.15
CA GLN A 134 -9.05 -7.05 -9.09
C GLN A 134 -9.55 -8.43 -9.59
N PHE A 135 -8.81 -9.08 -10.49
CA PHE A 135 -9.25 -10.32 -11.14
C PHE A 135 -8.54 -11.58 -10.64
N VAL A 136 -7.30 -11.46 -10.17
CA VAL A 136 -6.57 -12.59 -9.57
C VAL A 136 -6.81 -12.63 -8.06
N LYS A 137 -6.96 -13.83 -7.49
CA LYS A 137 -7.33 -14.05 -6.08
C LYS A 137 -6.29 -14.90 -5.37
#